data_AF-A0A7W0Z2F7-F1
#
_entry.id   AF-A0A7W0Z2F7-F1
#
_cell.length_a   1.000
_cell.length_b   1.000
_cell.length_c   1.000
_cell.angle_alpha   90.00
_cell.angle_beta   90.00
_cell.angle_gamma   90.00
#
_symmetry.space_group_name_H-M   'P 1'
#
loop_
_entity.id
_entity.type
_entity.pdbx_description
1 polymer ?
#
loop_
_entity_poly.entity_id
_entity_poly.type
_entity_poly.pdbx_seq_one_letter_code
_entity_poly.pdbx_strand_id
1 'polypeptide(L)'
;MDVLGPFALISLFYLVLGARVVVQLARSWRATFDRNFTAADRRLVNQAAFFVLVPVSVALHELGHAVAITALGGRVLSWGYYGFAGFVGYDPRPFSDAEQIVIAAAGTLVNLAMAAGALGLVFLRRPPLRAAFNELLLQFVVVSLLNALVVYPLLDVLTGMNGDWTQMYDGGVPALSAAILALHVAILGGLWWAWRNDGIRARVATLTGAPAVRTVHLRRGGHRSGSSVAPDASVEERLLEEAAERVASGWPQPVQAAFQATPGGTMLVLSWQGGGLQRAVLARVIGGQLDLAGVTVDAGARAIRRPIRREGSLPDADRLTLALRLAMETVETWTPTAAGAG
;
A
#
# COMPACT_ATOMS: atom_id res chain seq x y z
N MET A 1 -12.75 -12.03 -33.09
CA MET A 1 -11.32 -11.70 -32.91
C MET A 1 -10.92 -12.13 -31.52
N ASP A 2 -9.86 -12.92 -31.39
CA ASP A 2 -9.48 -13.64 -30.17
C ASP A 2 -9.06 -12.69 -29.04
N VAL A 3 -10.05 -12.18 -28.30
CA VAL A 3 -9.85 -11.43 -27.04
C VAL A 3 -8.99 -12.26 -26.06
N LEU A 4 -9.01 -13.59 -26.19
CA LEU A 4 -8.17 -14.50 -25.43
C LEU A 4 -6.67 -14.29 -25.63
N GLY A 5 -6.19 -13.72 -26.76
CA GLY A 5 -4.76 -13.63 -27.06
C GLY A 5 -3.95 -12.83 -26.02
N PRO A 6 -4.25 -11.53 -25.82
CA PRO A 6 -3.54 -10.71 -24.85
C PRO A 6 -3.77 -11.14 -23.39
N PHE A 7 -5.01 -11.51 -23.03
CA PHE A 7 -5.34 -11.94 -21.66
C PHE A 7 -4.67 -13.26 -21.31
N ALA A 8 -4.65 -14.25 -22.21
CA ALA A 8 -3.96 -15.51 -21.97
C ALA A 8 -2.45 -15.30 -21.79
N LEU A 9 -1.82 -14.41 -22.56
CA LEU A 9 -0.40 -14.08 -22.41
C LEU A 9 -0.11 -13.40 -21.08
N ILE A 10 -0.93 -12.43 -20.66
CA ILE A 10 -0.79 -11.77 -19.36
C ILE A 10 -1.00 -12.77 -18.22
N SER A 11 -2.05 -13.59 -18.30
CA SER A 11 -2.31 -14.65 -17.31
C SER A 11 -1.16 -15.65 -17.22
N LEU A 12 -0.60 -16.08 -18.35
CA LEU A 12 0.55 -16.99 -18.37
C LEU A 12 1.78 -16.34 -17.72
N PHE A 13 2.05 -15.07 -18.05
CA PHE A 13 3.14 -14.31 -17.43
C PHE A 13 2.97 -14.21 -15.91
N TYR A 14 1.77 -13.88 -15.44
CA TYR A 14 1.49 -13.82 -14.00
C TYR A 14 1.52 -15.18 -13.32
N LEU A 15 1.14 -16.25 -14.01
CA LEU A 15 1.25 -17.62 -13.49
C LEU A 15 2.70 -18.02 -13.26
N VAL A 16 3.60 -17.67 -14.19
CA VAL A 16 5.05 -17.90 -14.02
C VAL A 16 5.60 -17.11 -12.83
N LEU A 17 5.22 -15.83 -12.70
CA LEU A 17 5.63 -15.01 -11.55
C LEU A 17 5.06 -15.56 -10.23
N GLY A 18 3.81 -16.00 -10.21
CA GLY A 18 3.19 -16.61 -9.04
C GLY A 18 3.86 -17.92 -8.64
N ALA A 19 4.18 -18.79 -9.59
CA ALA A 19 4.93 -20.01 -9.33
C ALA A 19 6.30 -19.71 -8.70
N ARG A 20 7.01 -18.69 -9.21
CA ARG A 20 8.27 -18.23 -8.60
C ARG A 20 8.07 -17.77 -7.14
N VAL A 21 7.05 -16.96 -6.88
CA VAL A 21 6.75 -16.45 -5.53
C VAL A 21 6.42 -17.60 -4.58
N VAL A 22 5.61 -18.58 -5.01
CA VAL A 22 5.29 -19.77 -4.22
C VAL A 22 6.55 -20.58 -3.90
N VAL A 23 7.43 -20.81 -4.87
CA VAL A 23 8.69 -21.55 -4.65
C VAL A 23 9.61 -20.79 -3.68
N GLN A 24 9.72 -19.47 -3.82
CA GLN A 24 10.49 -18.64 -2.89
C GLN A 24 9.92 -18.71 -1.47
N LEU A 25 8.61 -18.53 -1.33
CA LEU A 25 7.90 -18.59 -0.05
C LEU A 25 8.01 -19.97 0.60
N ALA A 26 7.93 -21.05 -0.16
CA ALA A 26 8.10 -22.40 0.35
C ALA A 26 9.52 -22.63 0.89
N ARG A 27 10.55 -22.11 0.20
CA ARG A 27 11.96 -22.24 0.62
C ARG A 27 12.29 -21.38 1.83
N SER A 28 11.69 -20.19 1.96
CA SER A 28 11.94 -19.27 3.06
C SER A 28 10.84 -19.25 4.13
N TRP A 29 9.87 -20.19 4.08
CA TRP A 29 8.64 -20.13 4.88
C TRP A 29 8.88 -19.84 6.36
N ARG A 30 9.78 -20.60 6.98
CA ARG A 30 10.09 -20.45 8.42
C ARG A 30 10.70 -19.09 8.75
N ALA A 31 11.59 -18.58 7.89
CA ALA A 31 12.23 -17.28 8.08
C ALA A 31 11.22 -16.14 7.85
N THR A 32 10.46 -16.20 6.75
CA THR A 32 9.51 -15.15 6.37
C THR A 32 8.39 -14.96 7.39
N PHE A 33 7.95 -16.02 8.05
CA PHE A 33 6.88 -15.98 9.06
C PHE A 33 7.39 -16.10 10.50
N ASP A 34 8.67 -15.87 10.78
CA ASP A 34 9.19 -15.83 12.16
C ASP A 34 8.82 -14.51 12.88
N ARG A 35 9.53 -14.17 13.96
CA ARG A 35 9.30 -12.94 14.74
C ARG A 35 10.10 -11.74 14.23
N ASN A 36 11.11 -11.96 13.39
CA ASN A 36 11.99 -10.95 12.83
C ASN A 36 11.55 -10.62 11.39
N PHE A 37 10.46 -9.87 11.26
CA PHE A 37 9.90 -9.55 9.94
C PHE A 37 10.72 -8.49 9.21
N THR A 38 11.63 -8.93 8.34
CA THR A 38 12.57 -8.04 7.64
C THR A 38 11.93 -7.35 6.43
N ALA A 39 12.64 -6.38 5.85
CA ALA A 39 12.21 -5.75 4.61
C ALA A 39 12.17 -6.72 3.41
N ALA A 40 13.03 -7.75 3.40
CA ALA A 40 13.01 -8.78 2.37
C ALA A 40 11.76 -9.66 2.49
N ASP A 41 11.42 -10.07 3.72
CA ASP A 41 10.21 -10.84 4.00
C ASP A 41 8.97 -10.07 3.62
N ARG A 42 8.92 -8.76 3.93
CA ARG A 42 7.80 -7.89 3.55
C ARG A 42 7.59 -7.86 2.04
N ARG A 43 8.66 -7.75 1.24
CA ARG A 43 8.55 -7.79 -0.22
C ARG A 43 7.97 -9.11 -0.71
N LEU A 44 8.44 -10.24 -0.17
CA LEU A 44 7.95 -11.56 -0.53
C LEU A 44 6.49 -11.78 -0.12
N VAL A 45 6.10 -11.33 1.08
CA VAL A 45 4.71 -11.35 1.57
C VAL A 45 3.80 -10.50 0.69
N ASN A 46 4.24 -9.30 0.30
CA ASN A 46 3.45 -8.42 -0.57
C ASN A 46 3.27 -9.01 -1.96
N GLN A 47 4.30 -9.68 -2.49
CA GLN A 47 4.19 -10.46 -3.71
C GLN A 47 3.24 -11.64 -3.55
N ALA A 48 3.27 -12.36 -2.43
CA ALA A 48 2.37 -13.48 -2.16
C ALA A 48 0.91 -13.03 -2.06
N ALA A 49 0.64 -11.88 -1.43
CA ALA A 49 -0.70 -11.30 -1.41
C ALA A 49 -1.26 -11.09 -2.82
N PHE A 50 -0.46 -10.53 -3.73
CA PHE A 50 -0.87 -10.30 -5.11
C PHE A 50 -0.93 -11.60 -5.93
N PHE A 51 0.16 -12.36 -5.99
CA PHE A 51 0.28 -13.47 -6.93
C PHE A 51 -0.35 -14.79 -6.45
N VAL A 52 -0.70 -14.90 -5.17
CA VAL A 52 -1.29 -16.12 -4.60
C VAL A 52 -2.71 -15.87 -4.11
N LEU A 53 -2.94 -14.84 -3.28
CA LEU A 53 -4.26 -14.62 -2.69
C LEU A 53 -5.26 -13.97 -3.66
N VAL A 54 -4.84 -13.10 -4.58
CA VAL A 54 -5.76 -12.53 -5.58
C VAL A 54 -6.34 -13.61 -6.49
N PRO A 55 -5.56 -14.55 -7.07
CA PRO A 55 -6.14 -15.62 -7.86
C PRO A 55 -7.15 -16.48 -7.09
N VAL A 56 -6.85 -16.80 -5.82
CA VAL A 56 -7.80 -17.49 -4.93
C VAL A 56 -9.08 -16.66 -4.75
N SER A 57 -8.97 -15.35 -4.58
CA SER A 57 -10.13 -14.46 -4.49
C SER A 57 -10.94 -14.42 -5.78
N VAL A 58 -10.30 -14.43 -6.96
CA VAL A 58 -11.00 -14.51 -8.24
C VAL A 58 -11.76 -15.83 -8.36
N ALA A 59 -11.15 -16.97 -8.01
CA ALA A 59 -11.86 -18.25 -8.04
C ALA A 59 -13.08 -18.28 -7.10
N LEU A 60 -12.97 -17.66 -5.91
CA LEU A 60 -14.07 -17.54 -4.96
C LEU A 60 -15.14 -16.54 -5.41
N HIS A 61 -14.74 -15.48 -6.11
CA HIS A 61 -15.64 -14.52 -6.75
C HIS A 61 -16.53 -15.22 -7.78
N GLU A 62 -15.93 -15.96 -8.73
CA GLU A 62 -16.69 -16.78 -9.69
C GLU A 62 -17.60 -17.78 -8.97
N LEU A 63 -17.13 -18.38 -7.87
CA LEU A 63 -17.92 -19.34 -7.11
C LEU A 63 -19.15 -18.66 -6.50
N GLY A 64 -19.04 -17.40 -6.10
CA GLY A 64 -20.16 -16.58 -5.66
C GLY A 64 -21.27 -16.49 -6.71
N HIS A 65 -20.91 -16.21 -7.97
CA HIS A 65 -21.87 -16.19 -9.07
C HIS A 65 -22.53 -17.55 -9.29
N ALA A 66 -21.74 -18.63 -9.37
CA ALA A 66 -22.27 -19.98 -9.55
C ALA A 66 -23.23 -20.41 -8.43
N VAL A 67 -22.90 -20.06 -7.19
CA VAL A 67 -23.76 -20.30 -6.02
C VAL A 67 -25.06 -19.50 -6.15
N ALA A 68 -25.00 -18.22 -6.50
CA ALA A 68 -26.19 -17.39 -6.68
C ALA A 68 -27.11 -17.90 -7.80
N ILE A 69 -26.55 -18.25 -8.96
CA ILE A 69 -27.28 -18.84 -10.09
C ILE A 69 -28.01 -20.12 -9.66
N THR A 70 -27.31 -21.00 -8.95
CA THR A 70 -27.88 -22.28 -8.51
C THR A 70 -28.93 -22.09 -7.42
N ALA A 71 -28.69 -21.17 -6.49
CA ALA A 71 -29.61 -20.86 -5.39
C ALA A 71 -30.93 -20.24 -5.90
N LEU A 72 -30.89 -19.51 -7.01
CA LEU A 72 -32.07 -18.94 -7.68
C LEU A 72 -32.69 -19.91 -8.71
N GLY A 73 -32.28 -21.18 -8.72
CA GLY A 73 -32.90 -22.23 -9.53
C GLY A 73 -32.43 -22.32 -10.98
N GLY A 74 -31.41 -21.56 -11.38
CA GLY A 74 -30.80 -21.70 -12.70
C GLY A 74 -29.70 -22.75 -12.76
N ARG A 75 -28.99 -22.76 -13.90
CA ARG A 75 -27.90 -23.71 -14.16
C ARG A 75 -26.68 -22.95 -14.68
N VAL A 76 -25.52 -23.26 -14.11
CA VAL A 76 -24.23 -22.84 -14.66
C VAL A 76 -24.01 -23.60 -15.98
N LEU A 77 -23.94 -22.87 -17.08
CA LEU A 77 -23.76 -23.41 -18.42
C LEU A 77 -22.29 -23.51 -18.81
N SER A 78 -21.47 -22.59 -18.32
CA SER A 78 -20.04 -22.56 -18.59
C SER A 78 -19.29 -21.91 -17.42
N TRP A 79 -18.03 -22.29 -17.27
CA TRP A 79 -17.14 -21.81 -16.22
C TRP A 79 -15.72 -21.73 -16.76
N GLY A 80 -15.01 -20.64 -16.45
CA GLY A 80 -13.60 -20.52 -16.75
C GLY A 80 -12.84 -19.81 -15.64
N TYR A 81 -11.60 -20.22 -15.41
CA TYR A 81 -10.70 -19.59 -14.47
C TYR A 81 -9.28 -19.57 -15.03
N TYR A 82 -8.70 -18.37 -15.11
CA TYR A 82 -7.42 -18.07 -15.75
C TYR A 82 -6.46 -17.34 -14.79
N GLY A 83 -6.59 -17.62 -13.49
CA GLY A 83 -5.79 -17.00 -12.44
C GLY A 83 -6.32 -15.63 -12.04
N PHE A 84 -6.10 -14.62 -12.90
CA PHE A 84 -6.49 -13.22 -12.64
C PHE A 84 -7.79 -12.80 -13.33
N ALA A 85 -8.42 -13.74 -14.04
CA ALA A 85 -9.71 -13.55 -14.68
C ALA A 85 -10.50 -14.86 -14.57
N GLY A 86 -11.81 -14.74 -14.56
CA GLY A 86 -12.74 -15.85 -14.62
C GLY A 86 -14.02 -15.43 -15.32
N PHE A 87 -14.90 -16.42 -15.54
CA PHE A 87 -16.27 -16.17 -15.94
C PHE A 87 -17.18 -17.31 -15.50
N VAL A 88 -18.44 -16.98 -15.25
CA VAL A 88 -19.53 -17.94 -15.08
C VAL A 88 -20.66 -17.60 -16.06
N GLY A 89 -20.91 -18.49 -17.02
CA GLY A 89 -21.99 -18.34 -17.98
C GLY A 89 -23.27 -19.02 -17.52
N TYR A 90 -24.41 -18.37 -17.74
CA TYR A 90 -25.75 -18.89 -17.45
C TYR A 90 -26.77 -18.38 -18.49
N ASP A 91 -27.96 -18.97 -18.52
CA ASP A 91 -29.09 -18.45 -19.31
C ASP A 91 -29.81 -17.38 -18.49
N PRO A 92 -29.83 -16.09 -18.91
CA PRO A 92 -30.47 -15.03 -18.14
C PRO A 92 -32.00 -15.03 -18.26
N ARG A 93 -32.58 -15.66 -19.29
CA ARG A 93 -34.03 -15.59 -19.59
C ARG A 93 -34.96 -16.05 -18.47
N PRO A 94 -34.61 -17.07 -17.65
CA PRO A 94 -35.46 -17.51 -16.55
C PRO A 94 -35.47 -16.56 -15.35
N PHE A 95 -34.55 -15.59 -15.29
CA PHE A 95 -34.36 -14.72 -14.15
C PHE A 95 -34.99 -13.34 -14.39
N SER A 96 -35.65 -12.82 -13.36
CA SER A 96 -36.04 -11.42 -13.32
C SER A 96 -34.83 -10.49 -13.31
N ASP A 97 -35.05 -9.24 -13.67
CA ASP A 97 -34.05 -8.16 -13.63
C ASP A 97 -33.38 -8.03 -12.24
N ALA A 98 -34.16 -8.18 -11.17
CA ALA A 98 -33.63 -8.14 -9.81
C ALA A 98 -32.73 -9.34 -9.48
N GLU A 99 -33.11 -10.55 -9.90
CA GLU A 99 -32.31 -11.76 -9.71
C GLU A 99 -31.00 -11.69 -10.49
N GLN A 100 -31.06 -11.17 -11.71
CA GLN A 100 -29.89 -10.89 -12.54
C GLN A 100 -28.91 -9.91 -11.88
N ILE A 101 -29.41 -8.82 -11.29
CA ILE A 101 -28.57 -7.90 -10.49
C ILE A 101 -27.97 -8.61 -9.28
N VAL A 102 -28.73 -9.45 -8.58
CA VAL A 102 -28.21 -10.22 -7.43
C VAL A 102 -27.12 -11.20 -7.85
N ILE A 103 -27.30 -11.90 -8.98
CA ILE A 103 -26.29 -12.79 -9.55
C ILE A 103 -25.03 -11.99 -9.88
N ALA A 104 -25.14 -10.85 -10.56
CA ALA A 104 -24.03 -9.98 -10.91
C ALA A 104 -23.30 -9.39 -9.67
N ALA A 105 -24.01 -9.11 -8.59
CA ALA A 105 -23.41 -8.63 -7.35
C ALA A 105 -22.68 -9.74 -6.56
N ALA A 106 -23.01 -11.02 -6.79
CA ALA A 106 -22.60 -12.12 -5.93
C ALA A 106 -21.09 -12.28 -5.78
N GLY A 107 -20.32 -12.23 -6.89
CA GLY A 107 -18.87 -12.32 -6.81
C GLY A 107 -18.25 -11.14 -6.05
N THR A 108 -18.74 -9.92 -6.26
CA THR A 108 -18.26 -8.74 -5.54
C THR A 108 -18.57 -8.84 -4.05
N LEU A 109 -19.75 -9.35 -3.67
CA LEU A 109 -20.10 -9.62 -2.28
C LEU A 109 -19.17 -10.65 -1.63
N VAL A 110 -18.74 -11.68 -2.35
CA VAL A 110 -17.74 -12.64 -1.86
C VAL A 110 -16.40 -11.95 -1.61
N ASN A 111 -15.93 -11.09 -2.52
CA ASN A 111 -14.70 -10.31 -2.32
C ASN A 111 -14.80 -9.39 -1.09
N LEU A 112 -15.93 -8.70 -0.92
CA LEU A 112 -16.18 -7.87 0.26
C LEU A 112 -16.18 -8.70 1.56
N ALA A 113 -16.81 -9.87 1.54
CA ALA A 113 -16.84 -10.77 2.69
C ALA A 113 -15.44 -11.28 3.06
N MET A 114 -14.62 -11.66 2.08
CA MET A 114 -13.23 -12.07 2.31
C MET A 114 -12.39 -10.92 2.87
N ALA A 115 -12.53 -9.72 2.31
CA ALA A 115 -11.82 -8.55 2.81
C ALA A 115 -12.23 -8.20 4.25
N ALA A 116 -13.52 -8.22 4.55
CA ALA A 116 -14.05 -8.01 5.90
C ALA A 116 -13.55 -9.10 6.87
N GLY A 117 -13.53 -10.36 6.45
CA GLY A 117 -12.97 -11.47 7.24
C GLY A 117 -11.48 -11.31 7.53
N ALA A 118 -10.69 -10.93 6.52
CA ALA A 118 -9.26 -10.65 6.68
C ALA A 118 -9.00 -9.47 7.63
N LEU A 119 -9.74 -8.35 7.48
CA LEU A 119 -9.69 -7.22 8.40
C LEU A 119 -10.08 -7.63 9.82
N GLY A 120 -11.19 -8.37 9.97
CA GLY A 120 -11.64 -8.89 11.26
C GLY A 120 -10.56 -9.73 11.93
N LEU A 121 -9.92 -10.62 11.19
CA LEU A 121 -8.84 -11.46 11.69
C LEU A 121 -7.62 -10.63 12.14
N VAL A 122 -7.24 -9.60 11.38
CA VAL A 122 -6.11 -8.71 11.73
C VAL A 122 -6.41 -7.83 12.95
N PHE A 123 -7.61 -7.25 13.03
CA PHE A 123 -7.93 -6.25 14.05
C PHE A 123 -8.58 -6.80 15.32
N LEU A 124 -9.26 -7.96 15.26
CA LEU A 124 -10.04 -8.50 16.37
C LEU A 124 -9.39 -9.71 17.06
N ARG A 125 -8.45 -10.41 16.40
CA ARG A 125 -7.79 -11.59 16.98
C ARG A 125 -6.91 -11.22 18.18
N ARG A 126 -7.06 -11.95 19.29
CA ARG A 126 -6.24 -11.82 20.51
C ARG A 126 -5.62 -13.16 20.94
N PRO A 127 -4.27 -13.28 21.05
CA PRO A 127 -3.27 -12.26 20.72
C PRO A 127 -3.24 -11.93 19.22
N PRO A 128 -2.70 -10.75 18.82
CA PRO A 128 -2.52 -10.41 17.40
C PRO A 128 -1.70 -11.47 16.66
N LEU A 129 -1.96 -11.64 15.36
CA LEU A 129 -1.12 -12.50 14.52
C LEU A 129 0.29 -11.90 14.39
N ARG A 130 1.24 -12.71 13.90
CA ARG A 130 2.58 -12.23 13.58
C ARG A 130 2.52 -11.17 12.48
N ALA A 131 3.47 -10.26 12.49
CA ALA A 131 3.58 -9.14 11.55
C ALA A 131 3.46 -9.57 10.08
N ALA A 132 4.11 -10.67 9.69
CA ALA A 132 4.03 -11.21 8.34
C ALA A 132 2.61 -11.63 7.92
N PHE A 133 1.83 -12.25 8.81
CA PHE A 133 0.43 -12.61 8.51
C PHE A 133 -0.48 -11.39 8.46
N ASN A 134 -0.28 -10.43 9.37
CA ASN A 134 -1.05 -9.18 9.34
C ASN A 134 -0.77 -8.42 8.04
N GLU A 135 0.49 -8.32 7.61
CA GLU A 135 0.86 -7.69 6.33
C GLU A 135 0.24 -8.42 5.15
N LEU A 136 0.34 -9.76 5.10
CA LEU A 136 -0.23 -10.57 4.02
C LEU A 136 -1.73 -10.30 3.84
N LEU A 137 -2.49 -10.32 4.95
CA LEU A 137 -3.92 -10.12 4.95
C LEU A 137 -4.31 -8.68 4.62
N LEU A 138 -3.59 -7.69 5.14
CA LEU A 138 -3.85 -6.29 4.82
C LEU A 138 -3.53 -5.97 3.36
N GLN A 139 -2.43 -6.49 2.83
CA GLN A 139 -2.09 -6.31 1.43
C GLN A 139 -3.10 -7.00 0.52
N PHE A 140 -3.59 -8.18 0.91
CA PHE A 140 -4.69 -8.85 0.22
C PHE A 140 -5.96 -7.99 0.20
N VAL A 141 -6.37 -7.44 1.35
CA VAL A 141 -7.52 -6.53 1.45
C VAL A 141 -7.37 -5.35 0.50
N VAL A 142 -6.23 -4.66 0.54
CA VAL A 142 -5.99 -3.47 -0.29
C VAL A 142 -6.08 -3.82 -1.78
N VAL A 143 -5.37 -4.86 -2.23
CA VAL A 143 -5.34 -5.25 -3.64
C VAL A 143 -6.71 -5.78 -4.09
N SER A 144 -7.34 -6.64 -3.29
CA SER A 144 -8.65 -7.23 -3.61
C SER A 144 -9.74 -6.17 -3.71
N LEU A 145 -9.79 -5.21 -2.78
CA LEU A 145 -10.80 -4.16 -2.79
C LEU A 145 -10.54 -3.12 -3.88
N LEU A 146 -9.27 -2.74 -4.11
CA LEU A 146 -8.92 -1.86 -5.23
C LEU A 146 -9.33 -2.49 -6.57
N ASN A 147 -9.08 -3.79 -6.74
CA ASN A 147 -9.51 -4.50 -7.93
C ASN A 147 -11.03 -4.55 -8.03
N ALA A 148 -11.71 -5.06 -7.00
CA ALA A 148 -13.15 -5.31 -7.04
C ALA A 148 -14.01 -4.04 -7.10
N LEU A 149 -13.56 -2.92 -6.52
CA LEU A 149 -14.37 -1.69 -6.38
C LEU A 149 -13.90 -0.55 -7.27
N VAL A 150 -12.73 -0.65 -7.91
CA VAL A 150 -12.24 0.44 -8.77
C VAL A 150 -11.83 -0.08 -10.13
N VAL A 151 -10.83 -0.97 -10.18
CA VAL A 151 -10.24 -1.40 -11.45
C VAL A 151 -11.23 -2.20 -12.28
N TYR A 152 -11.83 -3.23 -11.68
CA TYR A 152 -12.78 -4.11 -12.37
C TYR A 152 -14.06 -3.38 -12.81
N PRO A 153 -14.78 -2.61 -11.96
CA PRO A 153 -15.93 -1.83 -12.41
C PRO A 153 -15.61 -0.88 -13.55
N LEU A 154 -14.45 -0.19 -13.49
CA LEU A 154 -14.04 0.72 -14.54
C LEU A 154 -13.77 -0.03 -15.85
N LEU A 155 -13.07 -1.17 -15.79
CA LEU A 155 -12.83 -2.00 -16.97
C LEU A 155 -14.14 -2.55 -17.55
N ASP A 156 -15.03 -3.07 -16.71
CA ASP A 156 -16.31 -3.62 -17.14
C ASP A 156 -17.16 -2.57 -17.84
N VAL A 157 -17.36 -1.40 -17.22
CA VAL A 157 -18.15 -0.31 -17.81
C VAL A 157 -17.54 0.22 -19.12
N LEU A 158 -16.21 0.30 -19.22
CA LEU A 158 -15.54 0.84 -20.41
C LEU A 158 -15.43 -0.17 -21.56
N THR A 159 -15.41 -1.46 -21.27
CA THR A 159 -15.10 -2.50 -22.26
C THR A 159 -16.20 -3.55 -22.44
N GLY A 160 -17.22 -3.57 -21.57
CA GLY A 160 -18.24 -4.61 -21.49
C GLY A 160 -17.69 -5.96 -21.03
N MET A 161 -16.63 -5.96 -20.21
CA MET A 161 -15.91 -7.17 -19.82
C MET A 161 -16.59 -7.93 -18.68
N ASN A 162 -17.16 -9.09 -19.01
CA ASN A 162 -17.96 -9.98 -18.14
C ASN A 162 -19.34 -9.42 -17.75
N GLY A 163 -19.51 -8.10 -17.66
CA GLY A 163 -20.81 -7.45 -17.55
C GLY A 163 -21.38 -7.33 -16.14
N ASP A 164 -20.66 -7.69 -15.08
CA ASP A 164 -21.21 -7.70 -13.71
C ASP A 164 -21.65 -6.30 -13.25
N TRP A 165 -20.78 -5.29 -13.39
CA TRP A 165 -21.07 -3.93 -12.96
C TRP A 165 -22.02 -3.22 -13.91
N THR A 166 -21.90 -3.47 -15.22
CA THR A 166 -22.90 -3.01 -16.19
C THR A 166 -24.27 -3.59 -15.88
N GLN A 167 -24.37 -4.89 -15.56
CA GLN A 167 -25.64 -5.52 -15.19
C GLN A 167 -26.18 -4.99 -13.86
N MET A 168 -25.33 -4.71 -12.86
CA MET A 168 -25.76 -4.09 -11.61
C MET A 168 -26.32 -2.68 -11.79
N TYR A 169 -25.77 -1.86 -12.69
CA TYR A 169 -26.19 -0.47 -12.87
C TYR A 169 -27.28 -0.29 -13.92
N ASP A 170 -27.25 -1.08 -15.01
CA ASP A 170 -28.17 -0.95 -16.14
C ASP A 170 -29.26 -2.05 -16.16
N GLY A 171 -29.29 -2.94 -15.16
CA GLY A 171 -30.17 -4.11 -15.08
C GLY A 171 -31.66 -3.85 -14.82
N GLY A 172 -32.23 -2.72 -15.25
CA GLY A 172 -33.69 -2.53 -15.28
C GLY A 172 -34.41 -2.25 -13.94
N VAL A 173 -33.71 -2.28 -12.79
CA VAL A 173 -34.30 -2.02 -11.46
C VAL A 173 -33.66 -0.78 -10.79
N PRO A 174 -34.13 0.46 -11.09
CA PRO A 174 -33.45 1.69 -10.69
C PRO A 174 -33.19 1.83 -9.18
N ALA A 175 -34.14 1.37 -8.35
CA ALA A 175 -34.02 1.46 -6.90
C ALA A 175 -32.87 0.58 -6.37
N LEU A 176 -32.69 -0.62 -6.94
CA LEU A 176 -31.62 -1.53 -6.55
C LEU A 176 -30.26 -1.03 -7.04
N SER A 177 -30.18 -0.56 -8.29
CA SER A 177 -28.97 0.07 -8.84
C SER A 177 -28.53 1.29 -8.01
N ALA A 178 -29.48 2.14 -7.60
CA ALA A 178 -29.20 3.30 -6.75
C ALA A 178 -28.71 2.88 -5.35
N ALA A 179 -29.28 1.82 -4.76
CA ALA A 179 -28.83 1.28 -3.49
C ALA A 179 -27.39 0.72 -3.59
N ILE A 180 -27.08 -0.02 -4.66
CA ILE A 180 -25.73 -0.53 -4.93
C ILE A 180 -24.75 0.63 -5.09
N LEU A 181 -25.11 1.66 -5.85
CA LEU A 181 -24.27 2.85 -6.02
C LEU A 181 -24.00 3.57 -4.70
N ALA A 182 -25.04 3.78 -3.87
CA ALA A 182 -24.91 4.41 -2.57
C ALA A 182 -23.99 3.60 -1.64
N LEU A 183 -24.16 2.27 -1.60
CA LEU A 183 -23.31 1.38 -0.83
C LEU A 183 -21.86 1.41 -1.34
N HIS A 184 -21.67 1.39 -2.67
CA HIS A 184 -20.36 1.44 -3.29
C HIS A 184 -19.61 2.73 -2.92
N VAL A 185 -20.25 3.89 -3.07
CA VAL A 185 -19.67 5.19 -2.67
C VAL A 185 -19.38 5.24 -1.18
N ALA A 186 -20.27 4.71 -0.34
CA ALA A 186 -20.07 4.65 1.10
C ALA A 186 -18.84 3.80 1.49
N ILE A 187 -18.65 2.65 0.85
CA ILE A 187 -17.48 1.79 1.06
C ILE A 187 -16.20 2.51 0.63
N LEU A 188 -16.16 3.11 -0.57
CA LEU A 188 -15.00 3.86 -1.05
C LEU A 188 -14.67 5.05 -0.14
N GLY A 189 -15.68 5.81 0.29
CA GLY A 189 -15.52 6.90 1.24
C GLY A 189 -14.98 6.44 2.59
N GLY A 190 -15.49 5.31 3.10
CA GLY A 190 -15.01 4.68 4.33
C GLY A 190 -13.55 4.22 4.23
N LEU A 191 -13.17 3.58 3.11
CA LEU A 191 -11.78 3.17 2.84
C LEU A 191 -10.85 4.37 2.74
N TRP A 192 -11.26 5.42 2.02
CA TRP A 192 -10.48 6.66 1.91
C TRP A 192 -10.29 7.34 3.27
N TRP A 193 -11.36 7.44 4.06
CA TRP A 193 -11.30 7.99 5.41
C TRP A 193 -10.38 7.15 6.30
N ALA A 194 -10.50 5.82 6.26
CA ALA A 194 -9.67 4.92 7.05
C ALA A 194 -8.18 5.04 6.68
N TRP A 195 -7.87 5.20 5.39
CA TRP A 195 -6.51 5.42 4.90
C TRP A 195 -5.92 6.76 5.36
N ARG A 196 -6.76 7.80 5.49
CA ARG A 196 -6.37 9.12 5.99
C ARG A 196 -6.25 9.19 7.51
N ASN A 197 -6.86 8.26 8.25
CA ASN A 197 -6.89 8.28 9.71
C ASN A 197 -5.54 7.87 10.32
N ASP A 198 -4.92 8.78 11.07
CA ASP A 198 -3.61 8.56 11.73
C ASP A 198 -3.62 7.40 12.73
N GLY A 199 -4.70 7.24 13.49
CA GLY A 199 -4.84 6.16 14.46
C GLY A 199 -4.88 4.78 13.79
N ILE A 200 -5.60 4.67 12.67
CA ILE A 200 -5.64 3.43 11.87
C ILE A 200 -4.26 3.15 11.26
N ARG A 201 -3.61 4.17 10.69
CA ARG A 201 -2.25 4.02 10.12
C ARG A 201 -1.23 3.59 11.17
N ALA A 202 -1.25 4.21 12.34
CA ALA A 202 -0.38 3.84 13.46
C ALA A 202 -0.66 2.41 13.94
N ARG A 203 -1.93 2.03 14.06
CA ARG A 203 -2.31 0.66 14.44
C ARG A 203 -1.86 -0.37 13.41
N VAL A 204 -2.03 -0.09 12.12
CA VAL A 204 -1.51 -0.94 11.04
C VAL A 204 0.00 -1.07 11.13
N ALA A 205 0.73 0.02 11.32
CA ALA A 205 2.19 -0.01 11.46
C ALA A 205 2.64 -0.91 12.63
N THR A 206 1.98 -0.79 13.78
CA THR A 206 2.23 -1.66 14.94
C THR A 206 1.92 -3.13 14.62
N LEU A 207 0.78 -3.42 13.99
CA LEU A 207 0.36 -4.80 13.67
C LEU A 207 1.27 -5.46 12.63
N THR A 208 1.84 -4.70 11.70
CA THR A 208 2.71 -5.22 10.64
C THR A 208 4.19 -5.05 10.96
N GLY A 209 4.56 -4.53 12.13
CA GLY A 209 5.95 -4.22 12.48
C GLY A 209 6.61 -3.26 11.49
N ALA A 210 5.83 -2.44 10.79
CA ALA A 210 6.39 -1.38 9.97
C ALA A 210 6.99 -0.31 10.91
N PRO A 211 8.09 0.34 10.52
CA PRO A 211 8.60 1.48 11.28
C PRO A 211 7.45 2.48 11.43
N ALA A 212 7.21 2.95 12.64
CA ALA A 212 6.27 4.04 12.86
C ALA A 212 6.83 5.26 12.11
N VAL A 213 6.40 5.45 10.86
CA VAL A 213 6.69 6.66 10.11
C VAL A 213 5.85 7.74 10.76
N ARG A 214 6.43 8.38 11.77
CA ARG A 214 5.86 9.58 12.36
C ARG A 214 5.99 10.66 11.30
N THR A 215 4.96 10.77 10.46
CA THR A 215 4.89 11.83 9.46
C THR A 215 4.69 13.11 10.24
N VAL A 216 5.76 13.88 10.45
CA VAL A 216 5.63 15.22 11.00
C VAL A 216 4.98 16.05 9.89
N HIS A 217 3.66 16.23 9.98
CA HIS A 217 2.94 17.15 9.13
C HIS A 217 3.35 18.56 9.53
N LEU A 218 4.42 19.05 8.90
CA LEU A 218 4.84 20.44 8.99
C LEU A 218 3.72 21.30 8.42
N ARG A 219 2.91 21.84 9.32
CA ARG A 219 1.71 22.58 8.98
C ARG A 219 2.15 23.89 8.32
N ARG A 220 1.93 24.00 7.02
CA ARG A 220 2.29 25.18 6.23
C ARG A 220 1.41 26.37 6.64
N GLY A 221 1.94 27.17 7.56
CA GLY A 221 1.41 28.48 7.91
C GLY A 221 0.34 28.46 9.00
N GLY A 222 0.60 29.19 10.08
CA GLY A 222 -0.42 29.67 11.00
C GLY A 222 -0.41 29.01 12.38
N HIS A 223 0.22 29.72 13.31
CA HIS A 223 0.13 29.58 14.77
C HIS A 223 0.80 28.35 15.41
N ARG A 224 1.83 28.67 16.21
CA ARG A 224 2.43 27.84 17.26
C ARG A 224 1.32 27.20 18.10
N SER A 225 0.98 25.95 17.84
CA SER A 225 0.17 25.15 18.75
C SER A 225 0.93 23.86 18.98
N GLY A 226 1.31 23.68 20.26
CA GLY A 226 2.20 22.65 20.82
C GLY A 226 2.64 21.54 19.88
N SER A 227 3.92 21.55 19.52
CA SER A 227 4.63 20.34 19.11
C SER A 227 4.30 19.25 20.12
N SER A 228 3.65 18.18 19.67
CA SER A 228 3.41 17.00 20.51
C SER A 228 4.72 16.21 20.60
N VAL A 229 5.75 16.83 21.17
CA VAL A 229 6.94 16.11 21.60
C VAL A 229 6.42 15.00 22.53
N ALA A 230 6.75 13.75 22.23
CA ALA A 230 6.42 12.69 23.17
C ALA A 230 7.10 13.06 24.50
N PRO A 231 6.42 13.01 25.65
CA PRO A 231 6.99 13.46 26.92
C PRO A 231 8.35 12.80 27.24
N ASP A 232 8.60 11.63 26.66
CA ASP A 232 9.82 10.83 26.85
C ASP A 232 10.88 11.00 25.73
N ALA A 233 10.72 11.94 24.80
CA ALA A 233 11.70 12.16 23.73
C ALA A 233 13.07 12.57 24.32
N SER A 234 14.15 12.03 23.75
CA SER A 234 15.51 12.37 24.18
C SER A 234 15.85 13.83 23.86
N VAL A 235 16.87 14.40 24.52
CA VAL A 235 17.31 15.77 24.23
C VAL A 235 17.76 15.88 22.77
N GLU A 236 18.43 14.85 22.26
CA GLU A 236 18.91 14.77 20.87
C GLU A 236 17.76 14.72 19.87
N GLU A 237 16.70 13.95 20.17
CA GLU A 237 15.50 13.88 19.33
C GLU A 237 14.80 15.24 19.27
N ARG A 238 14.64 15.93 20.41
CA ARG A 238 14.06 17.28 20.47
C ARG A 238 14.87 18.28 19.64
N LEU A 239 16.19 18.24 19.73
CA LEU A 239 17.08 19.11 18.94
C LEU A 239 16.97 18.83 17.44
N LEU A 240 16.94 17.55 17.04
CA LEU A 240 16.75 17.16 15.64
C LEU A 240 15.38 17.56 15.11
N GLU A 241 14.32 17.44 15.91
CA GLU A 241 12.95 17.84 15.56
C GLU A 241 12.84 19.35 15.37
N GLU A 242 13.35 20.13 16.31
CA GLU A 242 13.37 21.59 16.19
C GLU A 242 14.17 22.06 14.96
N ALA A 243 15.35 21.49 14.73
CA ALA A 243 16.17 21.82 13.57
C ALA A 243 15.51 21.39 12.25
N ALA A 244 14.90 20.21 12.21
CA ALA A 244 14.14 19.72 11.06
C ALA A 244 12.99 20.65 10.68
N GLU A 245 12.20 21.08 11.67
CA GLU A 245 11.07 21.99 11.45
C GLU A 245 11.54 23.35 10.90
N ARG A 246 12.61 23.91 11.48
CA ARG A 246 13.20 25.18 11.01
C ARG A 246 13.68 25.07 9.57
N VAL A 247 14.46 24.04 9.24
CA VAL A 247 14.97 23.85 7.86
C VAL A 247 13.83 23.65 6.88
N ALA A 248 12.86 22.79 7.21
CA ALA A 248 11.76 22.49 6.32
C ALA A 248 10.82 23.68 6.09
N SER A 249 10.62 24.55 7.09
CA SER A 249 9.83 25.78 6.94
C SER A 249 10.44 26.79 5.96
N GLY A 250 11.77 26.77 5.80
CA GLY A 250 12.53 27.64 4.91
C GLY A 250 12.93 27.00 3.58
N TRP A 251 12.57 25.74 3.33
CA TRP A 251 12.94 25.03 2.11
C TRP A 251 11.92 25.29 0.97
N PRO A 252 12.35 25.51 -0.28
CA PRO A 252 11.41 25.86 -1.37
C PRO A 252 10.40 24.76 -1.68
N GLN A 253 10.80 23.49 -1.53
CA GLN A 253 9.98 22.31 -1.79
C GLN A 253 9.46 21.71 -0.47
N PRO A 254 8.30 21.04 -0.48
CA PRO A 254 7.82 20.33 0.71
C PRO A 254 8.84 19.27 1.18
N VAL A 255 9.30 19.40 2.42
CA VAL A 255 10.20 18.44 3.07
C VAL A 255 9.40 17.54 4.00
N GLN A 256 9.64 16.23 3.91
CA GLN A 256 9.12 15.23 4.83
C GLN A 256 10.23 14.85 5.82
N ALA A 257 9.93 14.97 7.11
CA ALA A 257 10.80 14.51 8.19
C ALA A 257 10.28 13.19 8.76
N ALA A 258 11.19 12.24 8.98
CA ALA A 258 10.91 10.98 9.66
C ALA A 258 12.01 10.66 10.68
N PHE A 259 11.61 10.16 11.84
CA PHE A 259 12.51 9.74 12.91
C PHE A 259 12.57 8.23 13.01
N GLN A 260 13.76 7.70 13.27
CA GLN A 260 13.98 6.28 13.52
C GLN A 260 14.93 6.13 14.72
N ALA A 261 14.47 5.45 15.76
CA ALA A 261 15.33 5.00 16.85
C ALA A 261 16.31 3.94 16.33
N THR A 262 17.58 4.05 16.72
CA THR A 262 18.65 3.10 16.40
C THR A 262 19.28 2.57 17.69
N PRO A 263 19.96 1.41 17.68
CA PRO A 263 20.54 0.82 18.90
C PRO A 263 21.54 1.71 19.66
N GLY A 264 22.00 2.82 19.09
CA GLY A 264 22.94 3.75 19.73
C GLY A 264 22.52 5.23 19.70
N GLY A 265 21.27 5.53 19.31
CA GLY A 265 20.76 6.90 19.28
C GLY A 265 19.66 7.11 18.24
N THR A 266 19.52 8.33 17.72
CA THR A 266 18.38 8.73 16.89
C THR A 266 18.82 9.07 15.47
N MET A 267 18.03 8.68 14.48
CA MET A 267 18.22 9.05 13.08
C MET A 267 17.03 9.87 12.59
N LEU A 268 17.30 11.06 12.07
CA LEU A 268 16.38 11.90 11.32
C LEU A 268 16.62 11.68 9.81
N VAL A 269 15.54 11.53 9.07
CA VAL A 269 15.52 11.50 7.61
C VAL A 269 14.70 12.69 7.13
N LEU A 270 15.36 13.62 6.42
CA LEU A 270 14.70 14.70 5.69
C LEU A 270 14.66 14.33 4.23
N SER A 271 13.49 14.26 3.61
CA SER A 271 13.34 13.91 2.20
C SER A 271 12.46 14.89 1.44
N TRP A 272 12.80 15.16 0.19
CA TRP A 272 12.08 16.08 -0.68
C TRP A 272 12.27 15.69 -2.15
N GLN A 273 11.47 16.30 -3.03
CA GLN A 273 11.63 16.17 -4.47
C GLN A 273 12.21 17.45 -5.06
N GLY A 274 13.27 17.32 -5.87
CA GLY A 274 13.96 18.45 -6.50
C GLY A 274 14.58 18.02 -7.82
N GLY A 275 14.25 18.73 -8.92
CA GLY A 275 14.77 18.42 -10.26
C GLY A 275 14.37 17.05 -10.80
N GLY A 276 13.18 16.55 -10.46
CA GLY A 276 12.70 15.21 -10.85
C GLY A 276 13.29 14.06 -10.04
N LEU A 277 14.19 14.35 -9.09
CA LEU A 277 14.86 13.34 -8.25
C LEU A 277 14.26 13.31 -6.84
N GLN A 278 14.22 12.11 -6.26
CA GLN A 278 13.96 11.96 -4.83
C GLN A 278 15.27 12.14 -4.07
N ARG A 279 15.29 13.09 -3.14
CA ARG A 279 16.48 13.46 -2.36
C ARG A 279 16.23 13.23 -0.90
N ALA A 280 17.29 12.89 -0.15
CA ALA A 280 17.24 12.82 1.28
C ALA A 280 18.56 13.18 1.96
N VAL A 281 18.45 13.76 3.16
CA VAL A 281 19.53 13.91 4.13
C VAL A 281 19.21 13.02 5.33
N LEU A 282 20.19 12.22 5.72
CA LEU A 282 20.18 11.38 6.91
C LEU A 282 21.05 12.08 7.96
N ALA A 283 20.46 12.41 9.10
CA ALA A 283 21.17 12.94 10.25
C ALA A 283 21.09 11.95 11.39
N ARG A 284 22.22 11.39 11.78
CA ARG A 284 22.30 10.33 12.78
C ARG A 284 23.11 10.80 13.96
N VAL A 285 22.53 10.68 15.15
CA VAL A 285 23.19 11.02 16.41
C VAL A 285 23.46 9.74 17.17
N ILE A 286 24.73 9.39 17.35
CA ILE A 286 25.17 8.20 18.11
C ILE A 286 26.22 8.63 19.12
N GLY A 287 25.98 8.35 20.41
CA GLY A 287 26.91 8.73 21.49
C GLY A 287 27.22 10.23 21.50
N GLY A 288 26.22 11.06 21.17
CA GLY A 288 26.39 12.51 21.06
C GLY A 288 27.15 12.99 19.83
N GLN A 289 27.57 12.12 18.89
CA GLN A 289 28.20 12.54 17.64
C GLN A 289 27.17 12.66 16.51
N LEU A 290 27.25 13.71 15.71
CA LEU A 290 26.40 13.91 14.53
C LEU A 290 27.10 13.39 13.26
N ASP A 291 26.42 12.52 12.52
CA ASP A 291 26.84 12.04 11.20
C ASP A 291 25.77 12.38 10.16
N LEU A 292 26.16 13.16 9.15
CA LEU A 292 25.30 13.59 8.05
C LEU A 292 25.69 12.83 6.77
N ALA A 293 24.70 12.19 6.15
CA ALA A 293 24.85 11.57 4.85
C ALA A 293 23.73 12.03 3.91
N GLY A 294 24.05 12.16 2.63
CA GLY A 294 23.06 12.44 1.60
C GLY A 294 22.69 11.19 0.82
N VAL A 295 21.49 11.19 0.25
CA VAL A 295 21.00 10.19 -0.68
C VAL A 295 20.27 10.88 -1.83
N THR A 296 20.55 10.46 -3.07
CA THR A 296 19.71 10.79 -4.23
C THR A 296 19.30 9.52 -4.97
N VAL A 297 18.03 9.46 -5.36
CA VAL A 297 17.43 8.34 -6.08
C VAL A 297 16.72 8.90 -7.31
N ASP A 298 17.09 8.37 -8.47
CA ASP A 298 16.37 8.55 -9.72
C ASP A 298 15.51 7.31 -10.00
N ALA A 299 14.38 7.48 -10.68
CA ALA A 299 13.50 6.41 -11.10
C ALA A 299 14.15 5.58 -12.23
N GLY A 300 15.13 4.76 -11.87
CA GLY A 300 15.84 3.87 -12.79
C GLY A 300 17.37 3.87 -12.62
N ALA A 301 17.94 4.87 -11.94
CA ALA A 301 19.38 4.91 -11.67
C ALA A 301 19.74 4.32 -10.30
N ARG A 302 21.01 3.93 -10.14
CA ARG A 302 21.55 3.49 -8.87
C ARG A 302 21.59 4.67 -7.89
N ALA A 303 21.03 4.48 -6.70
CA ALA A 303 21.05 5.50 -5.65
C ALA A 303 22.49 5.92 -5.31
N ILE A 304 22.75 7.23 -5.29
CA ILE A 304 24.01 7.79 -4.79
C ILE A 304 23.86 8.00 -3.29
N ARG A 305 24.78 7.46 -2.51
CA ARG A 305 24.91 7.73 -1.08
C ARG A 305 26.32 8.17 -0.78
N ARG A 306 26.48 9.34 -0.15
CA ARG A 306 27.81 9.86 0.26
C ARG A 306 27.75 10.47 1.66
N PRO A 307 28.80 10.30 2.48
CA PRO A 307 28.95 11.06 3.70
C PRO A 307 29.14 12.55 3.34
N ILE A 308 28.52 13.44 4.11
CA ILE A 308 28.62 14.89 3.92
C ILE A 308 29.52 15.48 4.99
N ARG A 309 29.21 15.20 6.26
CA ARG A 309 29.89 15.81 7.41
C ARG A 309 29.76 14.92 8.63
N ARG A 310 30.82 14.88 9.44
CA ARG A 310 30.81 14.26 10.76
C ARG A 310 31.30 15.26 11.79
N GLU A 311 30.55 15.42 12.87
CA GLU A 311 30.91 16.29 13.99
C GLU A 311 31.13 15.46 15.25
N GLY A 312 32.18 15.81 16.00
CA GLY A 312 32.58 15.09 17.21
C GLY A 312 31.62 15.25 18.39
N SER A 313 30.71 16.22 18.33
CA SER A 313 29.69 16.50 19.34
C SER A 313 28.41 17.00 18.67
N LEU A 314 27.27 16.85 19.33
CA LEU A 314 25.98 17.30 18.84
C LEU A 314 25.94 18.84 18.92
N PRO A 315 25.80 19.55 17.78
CA PRO A 315 25.64 21.00 17.80
C PRO A 315 24.34 21.41 18.49
N ASP A 316 24.28 22.67 18.93
CA ASP A 316 23.03 23.32 19.33
C ASP A 316 22.02 23.39 18.17
N ALA A 317 20.77 23.77 18.47
CA ALA A 317 19.69 23.80 17.48
C ALA A 317 19.99 24.71 16.27
N ASP A 318 20.66 25.85 16.47
CA ASP A 318 20.98 26.80 15.41
C ASP A 318 22.04 26.24 14.45
N ARG A 319 23.13 25.69 15.01
CA ARG A 319 24.19 25.04 14.23
C ARG A 319 23.69 23.77 13.55
N LEU A 320 22.82 23.00 14.20
CA LEU A 320 22.19 21.81 13.62
C LEU A 320 21.29 22.20 12.44
N THR A 321 20.47 23.26 12.60
CA THR A 321 19.63 23.80 11.52
C THR A 321 20.50 24.19 10.31
N LEU A 322 21.59 24.92 10.55
CA LEU A 322 22.52 25.32 9.49
C LEU A 322 23.18 24.10 8.83
N ALA A 323 23.64 23.13 9.62
CA ALA A 323 24.29 21.91 9.11
C ALA A 323 23.35 21.07 8.25
N LEU A 324 22.09 20.90 8.68
CA LEU A 324 21.05 20.22 7.91
C LEU A 324 20.74 20.96 6.62
N ARG A 325 20.60 22.29 6.65
CA ARG A 325 20.36 23.10 5.46
C ARG A 325 21.50 22.98 4.44
N LEU A 326 22.74 23.13 4.87
CA LEU A 326 23.92 22.97 4.01
C LEU A 326 24.01 21.55 3.43
N ALA A 327 23.66 20.53 4.21
CA ALA A 327 23.59 19.16 3.73
C ALA A 327 22.50 19.01 2.65
N MET A 328 21.33 19.61 2.83
CA MET A 328 20.27 19.58 1.83
C MET A 328 20.66 20.30 0.54
N GLU A 329 21.28 21.49 0.64
CA GLU A 329 21.82 22.23 -0.51
C GLU A 329 22.92 21.42 -1.22
N THR A 330 23.79 20.77 -0.47
CA THR A 330 24.81 19.86 -1.02
C THR A 330 24.15 18.72 -1.81
N VAL A 331 23.15 18.06 -1.24
CA VAL A 331 22.43 16.97 -1.90
C VAL A 331 21.64 17.45 -3.12
N GLU A 332 21.15 18.69 -3.13
CA GLU A 332 20.48 19.29 -4.29
C GLU A 332 21.40 19.37 -5.52
N THR A 333 22.70 19.60 -5.31
CA THR A 333 23.69 19.64 -6.41
C THR A 333 24.05 18.27 -6.96
N TRP A 334 23.67 17.17 -6.30
CA TRP A 334 24.03 15.84 -6.77
C TRP A 334 23.18 15.41 -7.96
N THR A 335 23.83 15.03 -9.04
CA THR A 335 23.22 14.42 -10.21
C THR A 335 23.60 12.94 -10.25
N PRO A 336 22.63 12.01 -10.26
CA PRO A 336 22.87 10.61 -10.58
C PRO A 336 23.56 10.52 -11.93
N THR A 337 24.77 9.98 -11.98
CA THR A 337 25.39 9.65 -13.26
C THR A 337 24.53 8.56 -13.88
N ALA A 338 24.03 8.77 -15.10
CA ALA A 338 23.32 7.73 -15.83
C ALA A 338 24.18 6.46 -15.81
N ALA A 339 23.62 5.36 -15.31
CA ALA A 339 24.27 4.06 -15.41
C ALA A 339 24.50 3.82 -16.90
N GLY A 340 25.76 3.85 -17.32
CA GLY A 340 26.14 4.01 -18.71
C GLY A 340 25.43 3.03 -19.64
N ALA A 341 25.00 3.55 -20.79
CA ALA A 341 24.79 2.80 -22.01
C ALA A 341 26.13 2.30 -22.56
N GLY A 342 26.79 1.44 -21.78
CA GLY A 342 28.01 0.71 -22.15
C GLY A 342 27.68 -0.71 -22.57
#